data_AF-A0A1Q7SNH5-F1
#
_entry.id   AF-A0A1Q7SNH5-F1
#
_cell.length_a   1.000
_cell.length_b   1.000
_cell.length_c   1.000
_cell.angle_alpha   90.00
_cell.angle_beta   90.00
_cell.angle_gamma   90.00
#
_symmetry.space_group_name_H-M   'P 1'
#
loop_
_entity.id
_entity.type
_entity.pdbx_description
1 polymer ?
#
loop_
_entity_poly.entity_id
_entity_poly.type
_entity_poly.pdbx_seq_one_letter_code
_entity_poly.pdbx_strand_id
1 'polypeptide(L)'
;MLAIFPWAPAYLFERADFWFGQTNNGYWYYQFSTTRLEADVVSFALGGILVAYLLRPRWAVVQVFLSASLIYVLFYLACPTYLAGTIWRSECYSFGPDGLAGVRLCTMMFSFGALPAFVRASYKEDKLNKQLRPWIAIFGAFITSVVTAWFPLTAWFSGVTYLAPLVPFQAALLFGVSEIAVGIQAAKISRSIFVAAASGVASALLLSGFLWPLLCPSCDRSLLFLIVPSWGFFALLGGVLELGLPRKLIVGPLRHFNPRLEDIRRVGIAVVLLFSLWTLVSFQFWDPSVLYATSISSGPGQLTLGVPTYPYVAGYYNSTQYRICCVQIGVSFTKVDLKALAPNNFLMAGMGVQSPNCCIDGWDFGWRADVFVLPNGTFVVSGSTWETCDGNANCGGIMWEHLRYHAERLINPANISTPVYLRMMWRYDKPNFHADWYYNYTGQPWTQFGSFVSDFREGPYFDIGLVGVGNYPSAYAFFYQFGVASKTPVPGWSVQLLYPSFVDPNGSWRLMERANIIQGWHSYWKANYRWGGEPYNGVSARANAKDKTLPAGILQLTYSGIGTLPDKTVLW
;
A
#
# COMPACT_ATOMS: atom_id res chain seq x y z
N MET A 1 19.52 10.14 28.72
CA MET A 1 19.39 8.66 28.84
C MET A 1 17.95 8.17 28.72
N LEU A 2 16.98 8.62 29.54
CA LEU A 2 15.56 8.22 29.42
C LEU A 2 14.93 8.45 28.03
N ALA A 3 15.42 9.44 27.28
CA ALA A 3 14.97 9.71 25.90
C ALA A 3 15.53 8.75 24.84
N ILE A 4 16.54 7.92 25.16
CA ILE A 4 17.22 7.03 24.20
C ILE A 4 16.83 5.56 24.45
N PHE A 5 16.52 5.19 25.69
CA PHE A 5 16.16 3.81 26.05
C PHE A 5 14.97 3.21 25.28
N PRO A 6 13.88 3.96 24.98
CA PRO A 6 12.80 3.45 24.14
C PRO A 6 13.21 3.13 22.70
N TRP A 7 14.33 3.70 22.26
CA TRP A 7 14.77 3.74 20.87
C TRP A 7 15.88 2.77 20.56
N ALA A 8 16.69 2.44 21.58
CA ALA A 8 17.85 1.59 21.40
C ALA A 8 17.49 0.21 20.82
N PRO A 9 16.42 -0.49 21.25
CA PRO A 9 16.08 -1.79 20.67
C PRO A 9 15.70 -1.71 19.19
N ALA A 10 14.83 -0.77 18.80
CA ALA A 10 14.46 -0.55 17.40
C ALA A 10 15.67 -0.14 16.56
N TYR A 11 16.46 0.84 17.02
CA TYR A 11 17.68 1.26 16.34
C TYR A 11 18.70 0.12 16.17
N LEU A 12 18.87 -0.74 17.17
CA LEU A 12 19.76 -1.90 17.08
C LEU A 12 19.21 -2.96 16.13
N PHE A 13 17.90 -3.18 16.11
CA PHE A 13 17.22 -4.07 15.16
C PHE A 13 17.48 -3.60 13.72
N GLU A 14 17.24 -2.31 13.45
CA GLU A 14 17.50 -1.65 12.17
C GLU A 14 18.96 -1.78 11.72
N ARG A 15 19.91 -1.55 12.65
CA ARG A 15 21.34 -1.70 12.36
C ARG A 15 21.73 -3.15 12.09
N ALA A 16 21.12 -4.10 12.78
CA ALA A 16 21.37 -5.52 12.57
C ALA A 16 20.83 -5.99 11.21
N ASP A 17 19.59 -5.63 10.86
CA ASP A 17 18.98 -5.91 9.56
C ASP A 17 19.82 -5.33 8.41
N PHE A 18 20.21 -4.07 8.53
CA PHE A 18 21.08 -3.41 7.54
C PHE A 18 22.45 -4.09 7.42
N TRP A 19 23.05 -4.50 8.54
CA TRP A 19 24.33 -5.23 8.54
C TRP A 19 24.20 -6.60 7.84
N PHE A 20 23.10 -7.33 8.06
CA PHE A 20 22.84 -8.59 7.35
C PHE A 20 22.62 -8.38 5.85
N GLY A 21 21.97 -7.28 5.46
CA GLY A 21 21.86 -6.86 4.06
C GLY A 21 23.24 -6.58 3.44
N GLN A 22 24.08 -5.78 4.10
CA GLN A 22 25.43 -5.45 3.60
C GLN A 22 26.37 -6.65 3.52
N THR A 23 26.20 -7.64 4.40
CA THR A 23 27.03 -8.85 4.43
C THR A 23 26.51 -9.96 3.53
N ASN A 24 25.49 -9.71 2.70
CA ASN A 24 24.85 -10.69 1.81
C ASN A 24 24.32 -11.93 2.53
N ASN A 25 23.96 -11.81 3.82
CA ASN A 25 23.34 -12.89 4.56
C ASN A 25 21.82 -12.87 4.34
N GLY A 26 21.41 -13.35 3.15
CA GLY A 26 20.03 -13.30 2.69
C GLY A 26 19.05 -13.94 3.68
N TYR A 27 19.39 -15.05 4.33
CA TYR A 27 18.50 -15.72 5.29
C TYR A 27 18.07 -14.80 6.42
N TRP A 28 19.02 -14.17 7.12
CA TRP A 28 18.72 -13.30 8.26
C TRP A 28 18.15 -11.96 7.84
N TYR A 29 18.63 -11.40 6.73
CA TYR A 29 18.07 -10.17 6.15
C TYR A 29 16.58 -10.33 5.83
N TYR A 30 16.20 -11.40 5.14
CA TYR A 30 14.79 -11.65 4.85
C TYR A 30 13.98 -11.83 6.13
N GLN A 31 14.43 -12.66 7.07
CA GLN A 31 13.73 -12.88 8.35
C GLN A 31 13.49 -11.57 9.12
N PHE A 32 14.50 -10.72 9.28
CA PHE A 32 14.37 -9.45 10.00
C PHE A 32 13.51 -8.45 9.24
N SER A 33 13.66 -8.35 7.93
CA SER A 33 12.80 -7.53 7.08
C SER A 33 11.32 -7.96 7.16
N THR A 34 11.03 -9.25 7.36
CA THR A 34 9.64 -9.74 7.48
C THR A 34 8.94 -9.39 8.79
N THR A 35 9.70 -9.19 9.88
CA THR A 35 9.15 -8.94 11.23
C THR A 35 9.44 -7.52 11.72
N ARG A 36 9.83 -6.63 10.81
CA ARG A 36 10.39 -5.31 11.14
C ARG A 36 9.39 -4.40 11.81
N LEU A 37 8.18 -4.31 11.25
CA LEU A 37 7.09 -3.51 11.82
C LEU A 37 6.68 -4.04 13.20
N GLU A 38 6.58 -5.35 13.38
CA GLU A 38 6.28 -5.97 14.67
C GLU A 38 7.40 -5.69 15.68
N ALA A 39 8.66 -5.89 15.28
CA ALA A 39 9.82 -5.65 16.12
C ALA A 39 9.88 -4.20 16.58
N ASP A 40 9.61 -3.24 15.69
CA ASP A 40 9.57 -1.83 16.05
C ASP A 40 8.37 -1.50 16.94
N VAL A 41 7.15 -1.88 16.58
CA VAL A 41 5.94 -1.62 17.38
C VAL A 41 6.11 -2.19 18.80
N VAL A 42 6.62 -3.41 18.93
CA VAL A 42 6.91 -4.04 20.23
C VAL A 42 8.02 -3.28 20.97
N SER A 43 9.11 -2.93 20.29
CA SER A 43 10.23 -2.18 20.89
C SER A 43 9.79 -0.83 21.45
N PHE A 44 8.99 -0.08 20.67
CA PHE A 44 8.47 1.23 21.09
C PHE A 44 7.40 1.12 22.17
N ALA A 45 6.53 0.11 22.13
CA ALA A 45 5.57 -0.16 23.18
C ALA A 45 6.28 -0.50 24.51
N LEU A 46 7.25 -1.42 24.49
CA LEU A 46 8.05 -1.78 25.66
C LEU A 46 8.86 -0.58 26.20
N GLY A 47 9.44 0.21 25.30
CA GLY A 47 10.13 1.45 25.63
C GLY A 47 9.21 2.48 26.31
N GLY A 48 8.02 2.68 25.77
CA GLY A 48 6.99 3.54 26.36
C GLY A 48 6.52 3.03 27.73
N ILE A 49 6.29 1.73 27.88
CA ILE A 49 5.94 1.09 29.16
C ILE A 49 7.04 1.30 30.19
N LEU A 50 8.32 1.11 29.81
CA LEU A 50 9.46 1.33 30.69
C LEU A 50 9.55 2.78 31.15
N VAL A 51 9.41 3.75 30.23
CA VAL A 51 9.40 5.18 30.59
C VAL A 51 8.21 5.50 31.49
N ALA A 52 7.03 4.96 31.21
CA ALA A 52 5.85 5.12 32.06
C ALA A 52 6.04 4.50 33.45
N TYR A 53 6.73 3.37 33.56
CA TYR A 53 7.08 2.75 34.84
C TYR A 53 8.04 3.65 35.63
N LEU A 54 9.11 4.13 35.00
CA LEU A 54 10.13 4.98 35.62
C LEU A 54 9.57 6.35 36.04
N LEU A 55 8.72 6.95 35.22
CA LEU A 55 8.10 8.24 35.51
C LEU A 55 6.88 8.13 36.45
N ARG A 56 6.37 6.91 36.65
CA ARG A 56 5.16 6.57 37.42
C ARG A 56 3.81 7.19 36.97
N PRO A 57 3.55 7.63 35.71
CA PRO A 57 2.19 7.91 35.26
C PRO A 57 1.43 6.60 34.95
N ARG A 58 0.73 6.02 35.94
CA ARG A 58 -0.03 4.76 35.78
C ARG A 58 -0.97 4.77 34.56
N TRP A 59 -1.60 5.91 34.26
CA TRP A 59 -2.48 6.08 33.11
C TRP A 59 -1.77 6.03 31.75
N ALA A 60 -0.50 6.42 31.67
CA ALA A 60 0.26 6.36 30.42
C ALA A 60 0.56 4.92 30.00
N VAL A 61 0.74 4.00 30.95
CA VAL A 61 0.95 2.57 30.67
C VAL A 61 -0.27 2.00 29.95
N VAL A 62 -1.47 2.25 30.50
CA VAL A 62 -2.73 1.79 29.92
C VAL A 62 -2.94 2.39 28.53
N GLN A 63 -2.66 3.68 28.36
CA GLN A 63 -2.82 4.36 27.08
C GLN A 63 -1.85 3.85 26.01
N VAL A 64 -0.56 3.66 26.33
CA VAL A 64 0.43 3.06 25.41
C VAL A 64 0.01 1.64 25.02
N PHE A 65 -0.47 0.84 25.98
CA PHE A 65 -0.93 -0.53 25.69
C PHE A 65 -2.19 -0.57 24.81
N LEU A 66 -3.19 0.27 25.10
CA LEU A 66 -4.41 0.36 24.30
C LEU A 66 -4.11 0.84 22.87
N SER A 67 -3.22 1.82 22.72
CA SER A 67 -2.84 2.32 21.39
C SER A 67 -1.98 1.30 20.63
N ALA A 68 -1.05 0.58 21.27
CA ALA A 68 -0.32 -0.51 20.62
C ALA A 68 -1.24 -1.67 20.22
N SER A 69 -2.22 -2.00 21.07
CA SER A 69 -3.24 -3.02 20.78
C SER A 69 -4.13 -2.58 19.61
N LEU A 70 -4.56 -1.31 19.60
CA LEU A 70 -5.31 -0.73 18.49
C LEU A 70 -4.52 -0.80 17.19
N ILE A 71 -3.24 -0.45 17.21
CA ILE A 71 -2.34 -0.57 16.05
C ILE A 71 -2.26 -2.00 15.54
N TYR A 72 -2.05 -2.95 16.45
CA TYR A 72 -1.97 -4.36 16.10
C TYR A 72 -3.29 -4.85 15.50
N VAL A 73 -4.42 -4.52 16.12
CA VAL A 73 -5.76 -4.85 15.59
C VAL A 73 -5.97 -4.21 14.22
N LEU A 74 -5.60 -2.95 14.04
CA LEU A 74 -5.78 -2.25 12.78
C LEU A 74 -4.92 -2.85 11.66
N PHE A 75 -3.62 -3.08 11.90
CA PHE A 75 -2.73 -3.66 10.91
C PHE A 75 -3.07 -5.12 10.58
N TYR A 76 -3.42 -5.93 11.58
CA TYR A 76 -3.48 -7.40 11.42
C TYR A 76 -4.88 -8.01 11.44
N LEU A 77 -5.90 -7.32 11.96
CA LEU A 77 -7.26 -7.85 12.12
C LEU A 77 -8.34 -7.05 11.39
N ALA A 78 -8.22 -5.73 11.35
CA ALA A 78 -9.20 -4.87 10.68
C ALA A 78 -8.91 -4.82 9.17
N CYS A 79 -7.68 -4.55 8.76
CA CYS A 79 -7.37 -4.68 7.35
C CYS A 79 -7.36 -6.17 6.96
N PRO A 80 -7.91 -6.54 5.78
CA PRO A 80 -7.70 -7.87 5.24
C PRO A 80 -6.22 -8.17 5.27
N THR A 81 -5.87 -9.21 6.02
CA THR A 81 -4.51 -9.69 6.12
C THR A 81 -4.41 -11.05 5.51
N TYR A 82 -3.47 -11.18 4.58
CA TYR A 82 -3.21 -12.43 3.92
C TYR A 82 -1.73 -12.75 4.00
N LEU A 83 -1.45 -14.05 4.04
CA LEU A 83 -0.10 -14.57 3.97
C LEU A 83 0.42 -14.50 2.53
N ALA A 84 1.51 -13.79 2.33
CA ALA A 84 2.31 -13.86 1.12
C ALA A 84 3.68 -14.46 1.45
N GLY A 85 3.83 -15.74 1.11
CA GLY A 85 4.94 -16.53 1.65
C GLY A 85 4.78 -16.70 3.16
N THR A 86 5.76 -16.24 3.94
CA THR A 86 5.75 -16.29 5.41
C THR A 86 5.35 -14.95 6.07
N ILE A 87 4.90 -13.97 5.29
CA ILE A 87 4.71 -12.58 5.72
C ILE A 87 3.21 -12.26 5.79
N TRP A 88 2.77 -11.68 6.90
CA TRP A 88 1.43 -11.13 7.05
C TRP A 88 1.34 -9.74 6.43
N ARG A 89 0.37 -9.53 5.54
CA ARG A 89 0.14 -8.25 4.83
C ARG A 89 -1.08 -7.54 5.37
N SER A 90 -1.16 -6.23 5.17
CA SER A 90 -2.33 -5.41 5.51
C SER A 90 -2.81 -4.65 4.28
N GLU A 91 -4.03 -4.90 3.81
CA GLU A 91 -4.51 -4.35 2.52
C GLU A 91 -4.99 -2.90 2.57
N CYS A 92 -5.23 -2.29 3.73
CA CYS A 92 -5.82 -0.93 3.79
C CYS A 92 -4.89 0.17 4.31
N TYR A 93 -3.60 -0.11 4.47
CA TYR A 93 -2.63 0.88 4.97
C TYR A 93 -1.44 1.03 4.01
N SER A 94 -1.08 2.29 3.72
CA SER A 94 0.17 2.65 3.06
C SER A 94 0.74 3.93 3.68
N PHE A 95 2.05 3.97 3.92
CA PHE A 95 2.79 5.16 4.29
C PHE A 95 3.26 5.95 3.06
N GLY A 96 2.80 5.56 1.87
CA GLY A 96 2.95 6.28 0.60
C GLY A 96 4.28 6.00 -0.12
N PRO A 97 4.27 6.00 -1.46
CA PRO A 97 5.47 5.86 -2.30
C PRO A 97 6.22 7.18 -2.52
N ASP A 98 5.87 8.22 -1.77
CA ASP A 98 6.39 9.59 -1.91
C ASP A 98 7.76 9.80 -1.22
N GLY A 99 8.40 8.72 -0.77
CA GLY A 99 9.70 8.75 -0.09
C GLY A 99 9.69 9.28 1.34
N LEU A 100 8.52 9.64 1.90
CA LEU A 100 8.39 10.11 3.29
C LEU A 100 7.91 9.02 4.25
N ALA A 101 7.76 7.79 3.77
CA ALA A 101 7.26 6.66 4.55
C ALA A 101 8.08 6.39 5.82
N GLY A 102 9.42 6.40 5.72
CA GLY A 102 10.29 6.25 6.90
C GLY A 102 10.17 7.39 7.92
N VAL A 103 9.95 8.64 7.46
CA VAL A 103 9.76 9.80 8.34
C VAL A 103 8.43 9.71 9.10
N ARG A 104 7.39 9.26 8.41
CA ARG A 104 6.05 9.01 8.97
C ARG A 104 6.09 7.92 10.02
N LEU A 105 6.72 6.79 9.70
CA LEU A 105 6.93 5.68 10.62
C LEU A 105 7.70 6.14 11.87
N CYS A 106 8.82 6.84 11.67
CA CYS A 106 9.62 7.42 12.77
C CYS A 106 8.79 8.34 13.67
N THR A 107 7.94 9.20 13.09
CA THR A 107 7.11 10.16 13.83
C THR A 107 6.05 9.45 14.67
N MET A 108 5.41 8.44 14.10
CA MET A 108 4.45 7.59 14.78
C MET A 108 5.13 6.88 15.97
N MET A 109 6.26 6.22 15.74
CA MET A 109 7.06 5.53 16.76
C MET A 109 7.57 6.47 17.84
N PHE A 110 8.00 7.68 17.44
CA PHE A 110 8.41 8.74 18.37
C PHE A 110 7.33 9.06 19.38
N SER A 111 6.11 9.18 18.88
CA SER A 111 5.00 9.62 19.68
C SER A 111 4.62 8.58 20.73
N PHE A 112 4.78 7.28 20.44
CA PHE A 112 4.63 6.20 21.42
C PHE A 112 5.61 6.29 22.58
N GLY A 113 6.90 6.45 22.27
CA GLY A 113 7.94 6.54 23.29
C GLY A 113 7.87 7.82 24.12
N ALA A 114 7.43 8.93 23.51
CA ALA A 114 7.41 10.25 24.14
C ALA A 114 6.14 10.53 24.98
N LEU A 115 5.00 9.89 24.67
CA LEU A 115 3.71 10.11 25.34
C LEU A 115 3.79 10.06 26.88
N PRO A 116 4.44 9.07 27.52
CA PRO A 116 4.49 9.00 28.99
C PRO A 116 5.15 10.21 29.65
N ALA A 117 6.12 10.85 28.99
CA ALA A 117 6.79 12.04 29.50
C ALA A 117 5.84 13.25 29.54
N PHE A 118 5.02 13.44 28.51
CA PHE A 118 4.02 14.52 28.45
C PHE A 118 2.84 14.27 29.39
N VAL A 119 2.41 13.02 29.51
CA VAL A 119 1.43 12.65 30.54
C VAL A 119 1.98 12.96 31.93
N ARG A 120 3.25 12.63 32.24
CA ARG A 120 3.87 12.99 33.53
C ARG A 120 3.98 14.50 33.72
N ALA A 121 4.30 15.25 32.66
CA ALA A 121 4.36 16.70 32.72
C ALA A 121 3.00 17.31 33.12
N SER A 122 1.89 16.73 32.64
CA SER A 122 0.54 17.19 33.03
C SER A 122 0.24 17.06 34.52
N TYR A 123 0.91 16.16 35.25
CA TYR A 123 0.80 15.99 36.70
C TYR A 123 1.80 16.84 37.51
N LYS A 124 2.74 17.51 36.86
CA LYS A 124 3.72 18.38 37.55
C LYS A 124 3.16 19.76 37.90
N GLU A 125 1.97 20.09 37.41
CA GLU A 125 1.24 21.32 37.73
C GLU A 125 2.16 22.55 37.73
N ASP A 126 2.23 23.29 38.84
CA ASP A 126 2.99 24.52 38.95
C ASP A 126 4.51 24.36 39.09
N LYS A 127 5.01 23.12 39.08
CA LYS A 127 6.46 22.84 39.16
C LYS A 127 7.18 23.01 37.82
N LEU A 128 6.45 23.18 36.72
CA LEU A 128 7.02 23.45 35.40
C LEU A 128 7.37 24.94 35.25
N ASN A 129 8.43 25.25 34.50
CA ASN A 129 8.79 26.64 34.19
C ASN A 129 7.66 27.32 33.39
N LYS A 130 7.12 28.43 33.91
CA LYS A 130 6.00 29.18 33.32
C LYS A 130 6.24 29.58 31.86
N GLN A 131 7.47 29.92 31.47
CA GLN A 131 7.80 30.30 30.09
C GLN A 131 7.82 29.10 29.13
N LEU A 132 8.13 27.90 29.63
CA LEU A 132 8.23 26.69 28.81
C LEU A 132 6.91 25.89 28.77
N ARG A 133 6.00 26.07 29.72
CA ARG A 133 4.72 25.35 29.79
C ARG A 133 3.91 25.40 28.48
N PRO A 134 3.74 26.54 27.80
CA PRO A 134 2.96 26.59 26.56
C PRO A 134 3.59 25.76 25.44
N TRP A 135 4.92 25.80 25.31
CA TRP A 135 5.66 25.01 24.31
C TRP A 135 5.59 23.51 24.60
N ILE A 136 5.73 23.11 25.87
CA ILE A 136 5.56 21.72 26.30
C ILE A 136 4.14 21.23 26.03
N ALA A 137 3.13 22.09 26.24
CA ALA A 137 1.73 21.77 25.96
C ALA A 137 1.47 21.57 24.46
N ILE A 138 1.96 22.46 23.59
CA ILE A 138 1.80 22.36 22.13
C ILE A 138 2.53 21.12 21.58
N PHE A 139 3.74 20.86 22.02
CA PHE A 139 4.48 19.69 21.55
C PHE A 139 3.88 18.39 22.10
N GLY A 140 3.46 18.35 23.38
CA GLY A 140 2.76 17.20 23.95
C GLY A 140 1.40 16.92 23.30
N ALA A 141 0.71 17.98 22.88
CA ALA A 141 -0.51 17.91 22.08
C ALA A 141 -0.27 17.21 20.74
N PHE A 142 0.74 17.65 19.98
CA PHE A 142 1.12 16.99 18.72
C PHE A 142 1.39 15.49 18.92
N ILE A 143 2.17 15.13 19.95
CA ILE A 143 2.44 13.72 20.29
C ILE A 143 1.17 12.94 20.61
N THR A 144 0.25 13.55 21.37
CA THR A 144 -1.02 12.93 21.71
C THR A 144 -1.91 12.77 20.47
N SER A 145 -1.98 13.77 19.58
CA SER A 145 -2.71 13.69 18.32
C SER A 145 -2.14 12.62 17.39
N VAL A 146 -0.81 12.48 17.29
CA VAL A 146 -0.19 11.40 16.50
C VAL A 146 -0.62 10.03 17.06
N VAL A 147 -0.53 9.80 18.38
CA VAL A 147 -0.90 8.48 18.95
C VAL A 147 -2.38 8.15 18.76
N THR A 148 -3.26 9.15 18.71
CA THR A 148 -4.72 8.95 18.75
C THR A 148 -5.41 9.11 17.39
N ALA A 149 -4.91 9.97 16.51
CA ALA A 149 -5.55 10.32 15.23
C ALA A 149 -4.76 9.87 14.00
N TRP A 150 -3.48 9.47 14.13
CA TRP A 150 -2.65 9.11 12.99
C TRP A 150 -3.25 8.00 12.13
N PHE A 151 -3.68 6.89 12.74
CA PHE A 151 -4.25 5.75 12.03
C PHE A 151 -5.58 6.04 11.33
N PRO A 152 -6.56 6.65 12.01
CA PRO A 152 -7.78 7.10 11.35
C PRO A 152 -7.52 8.05 10.18
N LEU A 153 -6.56 8.97 10.34
CA LEU A 153 -6.17 9.88 9.27
C LEU A 153 -5.55 9.11 8.10
N THR A 154 -4.56 8.24 8.35
CA THR A 154 -3.91 7.48 7.27
C THR A 154 -4.86 6.52 6.56
N ALA A 155 -5.83 5.92 7.27
CA ALA A 155 -6.90 5.13 6.66
C ALA A 155 -7.80 5.98 5.75
N TRP A 156 -8.19 7.15 6.22
CA TRP A 156 -8.98 8.07 5.41
C TRP A 156 -8.21 8.53 4.15
N PHE A 157 -6.91 8.82 4.31
CA PHE A 157 -6.00 9.13 3.19
C PHE A 157 -5.70 7.93 2.28
N SER A 158 -5.92 6.68 2.72
CA SER A 158 -5.82 5.51 1.84
C SER A 158 -7.14 5.20 1.10
N GLY A 159 -8.15 6.07 1.25
CA GLY A 159 -9.44 5.93 0.56
C GLY A 159 -10.42 5.01 1.29
N VAL A 160 -10.09 4.55 2.50
CA VAL A 160 -11.02 3.80 3.35
C VAL A 160 -12.11 4.76 3.83
N THR A 161 -13.34 4.50 3.41
CA THR A 161 -14.51 5.20 3.96
C THR A 161 -15.26 4.26 4.89
N TYR A 162 -15.57 4.78 6.09
CA TYR A 162 -16.57 4.17 6.94
C TYR A 162 -17.92 4.73 6.51
N LEU A 163 -19.01 3.97 6.60
CA LEU A 163 -20.38 4.53 6.55
C LEU A 163 -20.54 5.66 5.51
N ALA A 164 -20.23 5.39 4.23
CA ALA A 164 -20.08 6.37 3.15
C ALA A 164 -21.08 7.58 3.13
N PRO A 165 -22.36 7.46 3.58
CA PRO A 165 -23.27 8.60 3.66
C PRO A 165 -22.98 9.66 4.75
N LEU A 166 -22.06 9.44 5.70
CA LEU A 166 -21.93 10.23 6.95
C LEU A 166 -20.53 10.79 7.21
N VAL A 167 -19.81 11.24 6.17
CA VAL A 167 -18.41 11.73 6.26
C VAL A 167 -18.16 12.79 7.36
N PRO A 168 -19.02 13.80 7.58
CA PRO A 168 -18.80 14.80 8.65
C PRO A 168 -18.91 14.21 10.07
N PHE A 169 -19.83 13.24 10.25
CA PHE A 169 -19.99 12.54 11.52
C PHE A 169 -18.77 11.65 11.82
N GLN A 170 -18.19 11.05 10.77
CA GLN A 170 -16.95 10.26 10.88
C GLN A 170 -15.75 11.14 11.24
N ALA A 171 -15.58 12.29 10.60
CA ALA A 171 -14.50 13.22 10.92
C ALA A 171 -14.60 13.74 12.37
N ALA A 172 -15.82 14.03 12.84
CA ALA A 172 -16.05 14.40 14.23
C ALA A 172 -15.75 13.25 15.22
N LEU A 173 -16.06 12.01 14.85
CA LEU A 173 -15.78 10.81 15.65
C LEU A 173 -14.28 10.48 15.74
N LEU A 174 -13.59 10.50 14.60
CA LEU A 174 -12.20 10.04 14.48
C LEU A 174 -11.19 11.06 15.00
N PHE A 175 -11.49 12.36 14.88
CA PHE A 175 -10.55 13.41 15.29
C PHE A 175 -11.05 14.21 16.50
N GLY A 176 -12.37 14.41 16.66
CA GLY A 176 -12.89 15.25 17.73
C GLY A 176 -12.58 14.71 19.13
N VAL A 177 -12.63 13.39 19.32
CA VAL A 177 -12.33 12.73 20.60
C VAL A 177 -10.85 12.86 20.96
N SER A 178 -9.98 12.61 19.98
CA SER A 178 -8.54 12.78 20.07
C SER A 178 -8.19 14.22 20.46
N GLU A 179 -8.82 15.19 19.81
CA GLU A 179 -8.56 16.61 20.06
C GLU A 179 -9.14 17.11 21.39
N ILE A 180 -10.24 16.52 21.89
CA ILE A 180 -10.67 16.77 23.28
C ILE A 180 -9.60 16.30 24.27
N ALA A 181 -9.01 15.12 24.07
CA ALA A 181 -7.94 14.61 24.94
C ALA A 181 -6.68 15.49 24.88
N VAL A 182 -6.32 15.96 23.69
CA VAL A 182 -5.25 16.93 23.44
C VAL A 182 -5.52 18.23 24.20
N GLY A 183 -6.75 18.75 24.09
CA GLY A 183 -7.19 19.95 24.80
C GLY A 183 -7.07 19.83 26.33
N ILE A 184 -7.50 18.69 26.90
CA ILE A 184 -7.38 18.41 28.34
C ILE A 184 -5.91 18.39 28.76
N GLN A 185 -5.05 17.67 28.03
CA GLN A 185 -3.63 17.57 28.37
C GLN A 185 -2.93 18.92 28.27
N ALA A 186 -3.15 19.66 27.17
CA ALA A 186 -2.59 20.98 26.96
C ALA A 186 -3.05 21.97 28.03
N ALA A 187 -4.32 21.93 28.43
CA ALA A 187 -4.85 22.75 29.51
C ALA A 187 -4.26 22.40 30.89
N LYS A 188 -4.05 21.11 31.19
CA LYS A 188 -3.37 20.68 32.43
C LYS A 188 -1.94 21.24 32.53
N ILE A 189 -1.19 21.20 31.44
CA ILE A 189 0.21 21.64 31.39
C ILE A 189 0.30 23.18 31.40
N SER A 190 -0.48 23.85 30.55
CA SER A 190 -0.37 25.30 30.31
C SER A 190 -1.19 26.16 31.26
N ARG A 191 -2.22 25.58 31.90
CA ARG A 191 -3.27 26.30 32.64
C ARG A 191 -4.00 27.36 31.82
N SER A 192 -4.08 27.18 30.50
CA SER A 192 -4.71 28.13 29.58
C SER A 192 -5.59 27.43 28.55
N ILE A 193 -6.85 27.89 28.45
CA ILE A 193 -7.81 27.43 27.44
C ILE A 193 -7.40 27.91 26.04
N PHE A 194 -6.78 29.09 25.94
CA PHE A 194 -6.25 29.59 24.67
C PHE A 194 -5.11 28.70 24.15
N VAL A 195 -4.23 28.25 25.04
CA VAL A 195 -3.15 27.33 24.65
C VAL A 195 -3.71 25.96 24.27
N ALA A 196 -4.80 25.49 24.90
CA ALA A 196 -5.48 24.27 24.50
C ALA A 196 -6.02 24.36 23.05
N ALA A 197 -6.74 25.43 22.70
CA ALA A 197 -7.23 25.64 21.34
C ALA A 197 -6.08 25.77 20.32
N ALA A 198 -5.04 26.55 20.64
CA ALA A 198 -3.87 26.71 19.78
C ALA A 198 -3.13 25.37 19.57
N SER A 199 -3.12 24.50 20.58
CA SER A 199 -2.51 23.17 20.50
C SER A 199 -3.24 22.25 19.51
N GLY A 200 -4.56 22.31 19.45
CA GLY A 200 -5.33 21.55 18.45
C GLY A 200 -5.09 22.04 17.02
N VAL A 201 -5.07 23.36 16.81
CA VAL A 201 -4.74 23.95 15.49
C VAL A 201 -3.32 23.59 15.07
N ALA A 202 -2.33 23.73 15.97
CA ALA A 202 -0.94 23.38 15.68
C ALA A 202 -0.78 21.90 15.34
N SER A 203 -1.46 21.01 16.07
CA SER A 203 -1.42 19.57 15.82
C SER A 203 -2.03 19.23 14.46
N ALA A 204 -3.15 19.87 14.10
CA ALA A 204 -3.79 19.71 12.80
C ALA A 204 -2.87 20.15 11.65
N LEU A 205 -2.19 21.29 11.78
CA LEU A 205 -1.25 21.80 10.78
C LEU A 205 -0.03 20.89 10.62
N LEU A 206 0.56 20.43 11.73
CA LEU A 206 1.72 19.54 11.71
C LEU A 206 1.37 18.19 11.08
N LEU A 207 0.28 17.57 11.52
CA LEU A 207 -0.20 16.30 10.94
C LEU A 207 -0.57 16.46 9.47
N SER A 208 -1.24 17.55 9.10
CA SER A 208 -1.53 17.85 7.70
C SER A 208 -0.23 17.95 6.91
N GLY A 209 0.83 18.56 7.44
CA GLY A 209 2.14 18.61 6.77
C GLY A 209 2.75 17.23 6.51
N PHE A 210 2.63 16.29 7.45
CA PHE A 210 3.10 14.91 7.25
C PHE A 210 2.25 14.11 6.25
N LEU A 211 0.95 14.36 6.22
CA LEU A 211 -0.01 13.60 5.43
C LEU A 211 -0.30 14.22 4.05
N TRP A 212 -0.04 15.51 3.86
CA TRP A 212 -0.26 16.24 2.61
C TRP A 212 0.43 15.61 1.39
N PRO A 213 1.65 15.05 1.51
CA PRO A 213 2.32 14.40 0.39
C PRO A 213 1.77 13.00 0.10
N LEU A 214 0.98 12.39 1.02
CA LEU A 214 0.36 11.10 0.76
C LEU A 214 -0.55 11.20 -0.47
N LEU A 215 -0.37 10.23 -1.37
CA LEU A 215 -1.25 10.02 -2.50
C LEU A 215 -2.60 9.54 -1.94
N CYS A 216 -3.55 10.47 -1.86
CA CYS A 216 -4.96 10.15 -1.67
C CYS A 216 -5.73 10.59 -2.90
N PRO A 217 -5.99 9.66 -3.83
CA PRO A 217 -6.63 10.01 -5.09
C PRO A 217 -8.10 10.42 -4.88
N SER A 218 -8.83 9.70 -4.04
CA SER A 218 -10.25 9.91 -3.77
C SER A 218 -10.53 10.87 -2.60
N CYS A 219 -9.51 11.45 -1.96
CA CYS A 219 -9.74 12.41 -0.88
C CYS A 219 -10.02 13.80 -1.44
N ASP A 220 -11.15 14.36 -1.04
CA ASP A 220 -11.32 15.79 -1.09
C ASP A 220 -10.45 16.46 0.00
N ARG A 221 -9.26 16.91 -0.40
CA ARG A 221 -8.34 17.66 0.47
C ARG A 221 -8.96 18.97 0.97
N SER A 222 -10.04 19.47 0.36
CA SER A 222 -10.72 20.67 0.85
C SER A 222 -11.34 20.45 2.23
N LEU A 223 -11.68 19.20 2.58
CA LEU A 223 -12.12 18.83 3.93
C LEU A 223 -11.05 19.12 4.98
N LEU A 224 -9.75 19.11 4.65
CA LEU A 224 -8.69 19.51 5.58
C LEU A 224 -8.85 20.96 6.07
N PHE A 225 -9.37 21.85 5.22
CA PHE A 225 -9.64 23.25 5.61
C PHE A 225 -10.80 23.37 6.59
N LEU A 226 -11.75 22.43 6.58
CA LEU A 226 -12.83 22.34 7.58
C LEU A 226 -12.36 21.61 8.85
N ILE A 227 -11.41 20.69 8.70
CA ILE A 227 -10.83 19.91 9.80
C ILE A 227 -9.99 20.80 10.72
N VAL A 228 -9.11 21.67 10.21
CA VAL A 228 -8.23 22.50 11.07
C VAL A 228 -9.00 23.38 12.08
N PRO A 229 -10.05 24.14 11.71
CA PRO A 229 -10.88 24.87 12.66
C PRO A 229 -11.63 23.95 13.64
N SER A 230 -12.09 22.79 13.18
CA SER A 230 -12.80 21.83 14.03
C SER A 230 -11.89 21.25 15.11
N TRP A 231 -10.61 20.98 14.81
CA TRP A 231 -9.61 20.51 15.78
C TRP A 231 -9.37 21.54 16.87
N GLY A 232 -9.19 22.81 16.49
CA GLY A 232 -9.10 23.91 17.44
C GLY A 232 -10.33 24.00 18.35
N PHE A 233 -11.53 23.80 17.80
CA PHE A 233 -12.78 23.79 18.56
C PHE A 233 -12.89 22.60 19.53
N PHE A 234 -12.56 21.38 19.10
CA PHE A 234 -12.59 20.21 19.99
C PHE A 234 -11.52 20.28 21.09
N ALA A 235 -10.33 20.81 20.79
CA ALA A 235 -9.31 21.07 21.79
C ALA A 235 -9.71 22.19 22.76
N LEU A 236 -10.43 23.21 22.29
CA LEU A 236 -11.04 24.22 23.15
C LEU A 236 -12.04 23.58 24.12
N LEU A 237 -12.92 22.70 23.63
CA LEU A 237 -13.86 21.95 24.46
C LEU A 237 -13.11 21.16 25.53
N GLY A 238 -12.07 20.41 25.17
CA GLY A 238 -11.22 19.70 26.12
C GLY A 238 -10.61 20.60 27.20
N GLY A 239 -10.12 21.78 26.81
CA GLY A 239 -9.61 22.77 27.75
C GLY A 239 -10.66 23.31 28.72
N VAL A 240 -11.89 23.52 28.24
CA VAL A 240 -13.04 23.91 29.06
C VAL A 240 -13.47 22.78 30.01
N LEU A 241 -13.47 21.54 29.56
CA LEU A 241 -13.78 20.37 30.41
C LEU A 241 -12.79 20.25 31.58
N GLU A 242 -11.53 20.65 31.39
CA GLU A 242 -10.49 20.55 32.40
C GLU A 242 -10.42 21.75 33.36
N LEU A 243 -10.51 22.98 32.83
CA LEU A 243 -10.32 24.22 33.61
C LEU A 243 -11.62 24.95 33.96
N GLY A 244 -12.75 24.51 33.40
CA GLY A 244 -14.04 25.19 33.51
C GLY A 244 -14.17 26.39 32.56
N LEU A 245 -15.41 26.89 32.37
CA LEU A 245 -15.67 28.06 31.55
C LEU A 245 -15.10 29.34 32.21
N PRO A 246 -14.36 30.19 31.48
CA PRO A 246 -13.96 31.49 31.98
C PRO A 246 -15.20 32.31 32.34
N ARG A 247 -15.21 32.95 33.52
CA ARG A 247 -16.32 33.84 33.95
C ARG A 247 -16.68 34.93 32.93
N LYS A 248 -15.74 35.32 32.06
CA LYS A 248 -15.93 36.33 31.01
C LYS A 248 -16.71 35.84 29.78
N LEU A 249 -16.87 34.51 29.59
CA LEU A 249 -17.55 33.89 28.45
C LEU A 249 -18.96 33.37 28.80
N ILE A 250 -19.38 33.49 30.07
CA ILE A 250 -20.71 33.07 30.53
C ILE A 250 -21.71 34.18 30.16
N VAL A 251 -22.46 33.99 29.07
CA VAL A 251 -23.51 34.91 28.62
C VAL A 251 -24.83 34.14 28.47
N GLY A 252 -25.94 34.72 28.93
CA GLY A 252 -27.29 34.17 28.76
C GLY A 252 -27.64 32.98 29.67
N PRO A 253 -28.54 32.06 29.24
CA PRO A 253 -29.12 31.00 30.08
C PRO A 253 -28.10 29.99 30.64
N LEU A 254 -26.88 29.95 30.09
CA LEU A 254 -25.75 29.18 30.59
C LEU A 254 -25.28 29.58 32.00
N ARG A 255 -25.72 30.73 32.52
CA ARG A 255 -25.41 31.19 33.89
C ARG A 255 -26.00 30.30 35.00
N HIS A 256 -27.04 29.51 34.67
CA HIS A 256 -27.68 28.56 35.59
C HIS A 256 -27.16 27.13 35.43
N PHE A 257 -26.33 26.88 34.41
CA PHE A 257 -25.70 25.59 34.18
C PHE A 257 -24.37 25.55 34.94
N ASN A 258 -24.40 25.06 36.17
CA ASN A 258 -23.21 24.92 37.01
C ASN A 258 -22.93 23.45 37.37
N PRO A 259 -22.67 22.58 36.36
CA PRO A 259 -22.31 21.19 36.62
C PRO A 259 -21.01 21.14 37.42
N ARG A 260 -20.91 20.20 38.36
CA ARG A 260 -19.66 20.00 39.11
C ARG A 260 -18.57 19.60 38.12
N LEU A 261 -17.37 20.15 38.31
CA LEU A 261 -16.20 19.87 37.45
C LEU A 261 -15.91 18.36 37.33
N GLU A 262 -16.27 17.58 38.35
CA GLU A 262 -16.17 16.12 38.35
C GLU A 262 -17.14 15.44 37.39
N ASP A 263 -18.39 15.93 37.28
CA ASP A 263 -19.40 15.37 36.38
C ASP A 263 -19.03 15.65 34.92
N ILE A 264 -18.52 16.86 34.65
CA ILE A 264 -18.00 17.27 33.35
C ILE A 264 -16.83 16.37 32.92
N ARG A 265 -15.89 16.09 33.83
CA ARG A 265 -14.76 15.18 33.57
C ARG A 265 -15.20 13.74 33.33
N ARG A 266 -16.19 13.24 34.08
CA ARG A 266 -16.73 11.87 33.89
C ARG A 266 -17.42 11.70 32.54
N VAL A 267 -18.22 12.69 32.12
CA VAL A 267 -18.85 12.71 30.80
C VAL A 267 -17.79 12.75 29.70
N GLY A 268 -16.76 13.59 29.84
CA GLY A 268 -15.64 13.64 28.89
C GLY A 268 -14.91 12.30 28.75
N ILE A 269 -14.62 11.61 29.86
CA ILE A 269 -14.00 10.28 29.85
C ILE A 269 -14.91 9.24 29.21
N ALA A 270 -16.21 9.24 29.53
CA ALA A 270 -17.17 8.29 28.97
C ALA A 270 -17.33 8.47 27.45
N VAL A 271 -17.38 9.72 26.98
CA VAL A 271 -17.36 10.07 25.55
C VAL A 271 -16.10 9.52 24.87
N VAL A 272 -14.92 9.76 25.44
CA VAL A 272 -13.65 9.27 24.88
C VAL A 272 -13.61 7.74 24.80
N LEU A 273 -14.01 7.05 25.87
CA LEU A 273 -14.02 5.58 25.92
C LEU A 273 -15.03 4.97 24.95
N LEU A 274 -16.28 5.48 24.93
CA LEU A 274 -17.32 5.01 24.04
C LEU A 274 -16.88 5.09 22.57
N PHE A 275 -16.29 6.22 22.18
CA PHE A 275 -15.89 6.45 20.80
C PHE A 275 -14.60 5.73 20.40
N SER A 276 -13.62 5.59 21.31
CA SER A 276 -12.44 4.75 21.06
C SER A 276 -12.82 3.28 20.83
N LEU A 277 -13.81 2.78 21.59
CA LEU A 277 -14.36 1.43 21.44
C LEU A 277 -15.25 1.27 20.20
N TRP A 278 -15.96 2.33 19.79
CA TRP A 278 -16.82 2.31 18.59
C TRP A 278 -16.06 1.95 17.32
N THR A 279 -14.82 2.43 17.17
CA THR A 279 -13.91 2.10 16.05
C THR A 279 -13.69 0.59 15.88
N LEU A 280 -13.67 -0.16 16.99
CA LEU A 280 -13.52 -1.62 17.00
C LEU A 280 -14.83 -2.33 16.61
N VAL A 281 -15.98 -1.74 16.97
CA VAL A 281 -17.31 -2.30 16.69
C VAL A 281 -17.75 -2.03 15.25
N SER A 282 -17.39 -0.88 14.69
CA SER A 282 -17.78 -0.48 13.34
C SER A 282 -16.93 -1.10 12.23
N PHE A 283 -16.03 -2.01 12.57
CA PHE A 283 -15.11 -2.67 11.64
C PHE A 283 -15.78 -3.29 10.41
N GLN A 284 -16.90 -3.99 10.59
CA GLN A 284 -17.61 -4.64 9.48
C GLN A 284 -18.22 -3.68 8.46
N PHE A 285 -18.21 -2.37 8.74
CA PHE A 285 -18.73 -1.32 7.86
C PHE A 285 -17.63 -0.55 7.11
N TRP A 286 -16.39 -1.00 7.19
CA TRP A 286 -15.30 -0.48 6.38
C TRP A 286 -15.42 -1.12 5.01
N ASP A 287 -15.54 -0.30 3.96
CA ASP A 287 -15.46 -0.76 2.59
C ASP A 287 -14.02 -0.56 2.10
N PRO A 288 -13.20 -1.62 1.99
CA PRO A 288 -11.88 -1.53 1.37
C PRO A 288 -12.05 -1.38 -0.13
N SER A 289 -12.49 -0.21 -0.58
CA SER A 289 -12.66 0.12 -1.99
C SER A 289 -11.31 0.51 -2.62
N VAL A 290 -10.29 -0.34 -2.48
CA VAL A 290 -8.95 -0.09 -3.04
C VAL A 290 -8.54 -1.20 -4.00
N LEU A 291 -9.45 -1.64 -4.85
CA LEU A 291 -9.16 -2.61 -5.89
C LEU A 291 -9.86 -2.21 -7.19
N TYR A 292 -9.05 -1.65 -8.09
CA TYR A 292 -9.37 -1.19 -9.44
C TYR A 292 -10.41 -0.07 -9.53
N ALA A 293 -9.96 1.09 -10.00
CA ALA A 293 -10.84 2.06 -10.64
C ALA A 293 -11.76 1.31 -11.62
N THR A 294 -13.07 1.56 -11.51
CA THR A 294 -14.12 0.92 -12.32
C THR A 294 -14.01 1.19 -13.82
N SER A 295 -13.06 2.05 -14.21
CA SER A 295 -12.75 2.46 -15.57
C SER A 295 -11.23 2.51 -15.74
N ILE A 296 -10.71 1.86 -16.77
CA ILE A 296 -9.33 2.04 -17.21
C ILE A 296 -9.21 3.51 -17.63
N SER A 297 -8.49 4.30 -16.83
CA SER A 297 -8.34 5.74 -17.04
C SER A 297 -7.27 5.97 -18.12
N SER A 298 -7.59 6.79 -19.12
CA SER A 298 -6.70 7.11 -20.26
C SER A 298 -5.54 8.07 -19.92
N GLY A 299 -5.29 8.32 -18.65
CA GLY A 299 -4.13 9.07 -18.12
C GLY A 299 -3.54 8.33 -16.93
N PRO A 300 -2.42 8.82 -16.33
CA PRO A 300 -1.94 8.34 -15.03
C PRO A 300 -3.04 8.55 -13.99
N GLY A 301 -3.92 7.56 -13.92
CA GLY A 301 -5.15 7.56 -13.17
C GLY A 301 -4.88 7.15 -11.73
N GLN A 302 -5.85 7.52 -10.90
CA GLN A 302 -5.85 7.38 -9.47
C GLN A 302 -5.62 5.94 -8.99
N LEU A 303 -4.61 5.81 -8.13
CA LEU A 303 -3.90 4.59 -7.73
C LEU A 303 -4.74 3.48 -7.10
N THR A 304 -4.40 2.23 -7.45
CA THR A 304 -4.68 1.04 -6.66
C THR A 304 -3.54 0.79 -5.68
N LEU A 305 -3.77 1.05 -4.39
CA LEU A 305 -2.95 0.54 -3.28
C LEU A 305 -3.51 -0.84 -2.91
N GLY A 306 -3.03 -1.90 -3.55
CA GLY A 306 -3.50 -3.26 -3.30
C GLY A 306 -2.92 -4.25 -4.29
N VAL A 307 -2.64 -5.47 -3.84
CA VAL A 307 -2.16 -6.55 -4.71
C VAL A 307 -3.27 -6.97 -5.66
N PRO A 308 -2.98 -7.28 -6.94
CA PRO A 308 -4.00 -7.73 -7.87
C PRO A 308 -4.74 -8.95 -7.31
N THR A 309 -6.05 -8.85 -7.13
CA THR A 309 -6.93 -9.94 -6.64
C THR A 309 -7.64 -10.69 -7.78
N TYR A 310 -7.19 -10.50 -9.01
CA TYR A 310 -7.87 -11.07 -10.17
C TYR A 310 -7.38 -12.49 -10.52
N PRO A 311 -8.25 -13.32 -11.13
CA PRO A 311 -7.88 -14.59 -11.74
C PRO A 311 -6.78 -14.43 -12.79
N TYR A 312 -5.70 -15.19 -12.63
CA TYR A 312 -4.57 -15.16 -13.55
C TYR A 312 -3.98 -16.55 -13.76
N VAL A 313 -3.57 -16.82 -14.99
CA VAL A 313 -2.84 -18.03 -15.39
C VAL A 313 -1.84 -17.67 -16.47
N ALA A 314 -0.61 -18.13 -16.31
CA ALA A 314 0.48 -17.75 -17.19
C ALA A 314 1.46 -18.88 -17.44
N GLY A 315 2.16 -18.77 -18.57
CA GLY A 315 3.47 -19.36 -18.74
C GLY A 315 4.54 -18.46 -18.12
N TYR A 316 5.64 -19.05 -17.66
CA TYR A 316 6.83 -18.32 -17.26
C TYR A 316 8.09 -18.94 -17.88
N TYR A 317 9.14 -18.12 -18.02
CA TYR A 317 10.41 -18.58 -18.57
C TYR A 317 11.19 -19.43 -17.56
N ASN A 318 11.38 -20.72 -17.86
CA ASN A 318 12.06 -21.66 -16.96
C ASN A 318 13.57 -21.72 -17.24
N SER A 319 14.27 -20.67 -16.82
CA SER A 319 15.73 -20.53 -16.90
C SER A 319 16.26 -19.83 -15.65
N THR A 320 17.56 -19.95 -15.39
CA THR A 320 18.27 -19.07 -14.45
C THR A 320 18.10 -17.61 -14.85
N GLN A 321 18.08 -16.70 -13.86
CA GLN A 321 17.93 -15.26 -14.10
C GLN A 321 19.08 -14.67 -14.91
N TYR A 322 18.74 -13.80 -15.88
CA TYR A 322 19.70 -12.92 -16.56
C TYR A 322 18.99 -11.71 -17.18
N ARG A 323 19.80 -10.72 -17.59
CA ARG A 323 19.35 -9.39 -18.06
C ARG A 323 19.25 -9.32 -19.59
N ILE A 324 18.21 -8.63 -20.06
CA ILE A 324 17.91 -8.41 -21.48
C ILE A 324 17.36 -6.99 -21.71
N CYS A 325 17.48 -6.45 -22.92
CA CYS A 325 16.97 -5.11 -23.21
C CYS A 325 15.48 -5.10 -23.56
N CYS A 326 14.98 -6.22 -24.08
CA CYS A 326 13.83 -6.21 -24.96
C CYS A 326 13.09 -7.55 -24.92
N VAL A 327 11.75 -7.49 -24.87
CA VAL A 327 10.84 -8.64 -24.93
C VAL A 327 9.73 -8.44 -25.94
N GLN A 328 9.20 -9.54 -26.46
CA GLN A 328 8.09 -9.54 -27.40
C GLN A 328 7.21 -10.77 -27.24
N ILE A 329 5.92 -10.61 -27.51
CA ILE A 329 4.94 -11.70 -27.58
C ILE A 329 3.86 -11.39 -28.60
N GLY A 330 3.26 -12.41 -29.21
CA GLY A 330 2.01 -12.32 -29.95
C GLY A 330 0.82 -12.80 -29.11
N VAL A 331 -0.31 -12.12 -29.22
CA VAL A 331 -1.56 -12.44 -28.54
C VAL A 331 -2.65 -12.61 -29.58
N SER A 332 -3.37 -13.73 -29.55
CA SER A 332 -4.52 -13.96 -30.42
C SER A 332 -5.69 -14.50 -29.61
N PHE A 333 -6.81 -13.79 -29.64
CA PHE A 333 -8.04 -14.22 -28.99
C PHE A 333 -8.80 -15.14 -29.95
N THR A 334 -8.44 -16.43 -29.99
CA THR A 334 -9.07 -17.40 -30.90
C THR A 334 -10.59 -17.55 -30.68
N LYS A 335 -11.09 -17.30 -29.47
CA LYS A 335 -12.52 -17.28 -29.14
C LYS A 335 -12.74 -16.41 -27.90
N VAL A 336 -13.78 -15.56 -27.91
CA VAL A 336 -14.26 -14.85 -26.72
C VAL A 336 -15.79 -14.78 -26.80
N ASP A 337 -16.49 -15.22 -25.76
CA ASP A 337 -17.92 -14.97 -25.63
C ASP A 337 -18.12 -13.57 -25.03
N LEU A 338 -18.34 -12.58 -25.89
CA LEU A 338 -18.57 -11.19 -25.48
C LEU A 338 -19.82 -11.03 -24.61
N LYS A 339 -20.81 -11.94 -24.70
CA LYS A 339 -22.00 -11.89 -23.86
C LYS A 339 -21.73 -12.36 -22.43
N ALA A 340 -20.71 -13.20 -22.24
CA ALA A 340 -20.27 -13.67 -20.93
C ALA A 340 -19.39 -12.63 -20.20
N LEU A 341 -18.88 -11.62 -20.90
CA LEU A 341 -18.13 -10.51 -20.32
C LEU A 341 -19.11 -9.47 -19.74
N ALA A 342 -19.16 -9.37 -18.41
CA ALA A 342 -19.96 -8.34 -17.73
C ALA A 342 -19.49 -6.91 -18.11
N PRO A 343 -20.36 -5.88 -18.07
CA PRO A 343 -20.04 -4.52 -18.52
C PRO A 343 -18.81 -3.87 -17.86
N ASN A 344 -18.42 -4.33 -16.67
CA ASN A 344 -17.27 -3.85 -15.90
C ASN A 344 -16.11 -4.88 -15.84
N ASN A 345 -16.14 -5.90 -16.69
CA ASN A 345 -15.13 -6.96 -16.79
C ASN A 345 -14.38 -6.86 -18.12
N PHE A 346 -13.23 -7.51 -18.20
CA PHE A 346 -12.37 -7.57 -19.38
C PHE A 346 -11.73 -8.95 -19.48
N LEU A 347 -11.29 -9.31 -20.68
CA LEU A 347 -10.33 -10.40 -20.87
C LEU A 347 -9.01 -9.80 -21.35
N MET A 348 -7.94 -9.97 -20.59
CA MET A 348 -6.61 -9.49 -20.93
C MET A 348 -5.67 -10.65 -21.22
N ALA A 349 -4.74 -10.43 -22.14
CA ALA A 349 -3.63 -11.34 -22.37
C ALA A 349 -2.39 -10.60 -22.82
N GLY A 350 -1.21 -11.06 -22.41
CA GLY A 350 0.03 -10.36 -22.70
C GLY A 350 1.20 -10.88 -21.89
N MET A 351 2.10 -9.97 -21.53
CA MET A 351 3.36 -10.27 -20.85
C MET A 351 3.68 -9.29 -19.73
N GLY A 352 4.45 -9.77 -18.75
CA GLY A 352 5.02 -8.99 -17.68
C GLY A 352 6.49 -9.36 -17.42
N VAL A 353 7.32 -8.35 -17.16
CA VAL A 353 8.74 -8.47 -16.80
C VAL A 353 9.13 -7.57 -15.62
N GLN A 354 10.27 -7.83 -14.98
CA GLN A 354 10.83 -7.01 -13.89
C GLN A 354 12.12 -6.31 -14.31
N SER A 355 12.50 -5.18 -13.70
CA SER A 355 13.85 -4.59 -13.81
C SER A 355 14.84 -5.13 -12.76
N PRO A 356 16.16 -5.11 -13.05
CA PRO A 356 17.18 -5.76 -12.23
C PRO A 356 17.54 -5.13 -10.90
N ASN A 357 16.85 -4.07 -10.47
CA ASN A 357 17.15 -3.46 -9.19
C ASN A 357 16.20 -3.95 -8.11
N CYS A 358 16.73 -4.88 -7.30
CA CYS A 358 16.31 -5.16 -5.94
C CYS A 358 17.27 -4.53 -4.89
N CYS A 359 18.33 -3.82 -5.34
CA CYS A 359 19.50 -3.49 -4.53
C CYS A 359 19.49 -2.09 -3.91
N ILE A 360 18.51 -1.25 -4.20
CA ILE A 360 18.32 0.02 -3.48
C ILE A 360 17.09 -0.17 -2.60
N ASP A 361 17.33 -0.58 -1.35
CA ASP A 361 16.39 -0.44 -0.25
C ASP A 361 14.97 -0.99 -0.52
N GLY A 362 14.89 -2.17 -1.15
CA GLY A 362 13.65 -2.93 -1.37
C GLY A 362 12.66 -2.31 -2.34
N TRP A 363 13.09 -1.38 -3.21
CA TRP A 363 12.29 -0.91 -4.34
C TRP A 363 12.48 -1.82 -5.55
N ASP A 364 11.40 -2.15 -6.26
CA ASP A 364 11.44 -2.89 -7.51
C ASP A 364 10.42 -2.38 -8.52
N PHE A 365 10.63 -2.76 -9.78
CA PHE A 365 9.88 -2.21 -10.89
C PHE A 365 9.38 -3.29 -11.84
N GLY A 366 8.08 -3.24 -12.10
CA GLY A 366 7.36 -4.18 -12.94
C GLY A 366 6.90 -3.51 -14.21
N TRP A 367 6.88 -4.27 -15.30
CA TRP A 367 6.55 -3.76 -16.62
C TRP A 367 5.61 -4.74 -17.29
N ARG A 368 4.49 -4.24 -17.83
CA ARG A 368 3.54 -5.06 -18.58
C ARG A 368 3.22 -4.48 -19.93
N ALA A 369 2.91 -5.37 -20.86
CA ALA A 369 2.29 -5.06 -22.13
C ALA A 369 1.17 -6.08 -22.36
N ASP A 370 -0.06 -5.60 -22.52
CA ASP A 370 -1.25 -6.44 -22.61
C ASP A 370 -2.18 -5.98 -23.73
N VAL A 371 -2.99 -6.93 -24.24
CA VAL A 371 -4.14 -6.67 -25.09
C VAL A 371 -5.39 -7.01 -24.29
N PHE A 372 -6.33 -6.08 -24.26
CA PHE A 372 -7.64 -6.23 -23.63
C PHE A 372 -8.71 -6.40 -24.70
N VAL A 373 -9.65 -7.30 -24.42
CA VAL A 373 -10.94 -7.40 -25.10
C VAL A 373 -12.02 -6.97 -24.13
N LEU A 374 -12.77 -5.94 -24.52
CA LEU A 374 -13.86 -5.38 -23.74
C LEU A 374 -15.22 -6.01 -24.12
N PRO A 375 -16.27 -5.88 -23.30
CA PRO A 375 -17.59 -6.49 -23.55
C PRO A 375 -18.24 -6.05 -24.88
N ASN A 376 -17.93 -4.85 -25.35
CA ASN A 376 -18.39 -4.31 -26.63
C ASN A 376 -17.57 -4.80 -27.84
N GLY A 377 -16.62 -5.72 -27.64
CA GLY A 377 -15.73 -6.24 -28.68
C GLY A 377 -14.56 -5.32 -29.05
N THR A 378 -14.39 -4.20 -28.35
CA THR A 378 -13.26 -3.29 -28.55
C THR A 378 -11.96 -3.93 -28.07
N PHE A 379 -10.89 -3.72 -28.86
CA PHE A 379 -9.54 -4.12 -28.51
C PHE A 379 -8.72 -2.91 -28.06
N VAL A 380 -7.98 -3.09 -26.97
CA VAL A 380 -7.09 -2.07 -26.41
C VAL A 380 -5.72 -2.68 -26.20
N VAL A 381 -4.66 -2.05 -26.71
CA VAL A 381 -3.30 -2.34 -26.24
C VAL A 381 -2.98 -1.44 -25.07
N SER A 382 -2.31 -2.00 -24.07
CA SER A 382 -1.96 -1.31 -22.84
C SER A 382 -0.52 -1.61 -22.46
N GLY A 383 0.15 -0.59 -21.93
CA GLY A 383 1.50 -0.64 -21.41
C GLY A 383 1.52 0.03 -20.05
N SER A 384 2.06 -0.65 -19.05
CA SER A 384 2.11 -0.12 -17.68
C SER A 384 3.42 -0.42 -17.00
N THR A 385 3.87 0.49 -16.14
CA THR A 385 4.94 0.21 -15.17
C THR A 385 4.48 0.44 -13.74
N TRP A 386 4.92 -0.46 -12.87
CA TRP A 386 4.61 -0.50 -11.46
C TRP A 386 5.89 -0.34 -10.66
N GLU A 387 5.78 0.30 -9.52
CA GLU A 387 6.82 0.39 -8.49
C GLU A 387 6.31 -0.27 -7.24
N THR A 388 7.18 -1.08 -6.64
CA THR A 388 6.89 -1.83 -5.44
C THR A 388 7.95 -1.56 -4.40
N CYS A 389 7.59 -1.69 -3.13
CA CYS A 389 8.49 -1.41 -2.02
C CYS A 389 8.29 -2.45 -0.93
N ASP A 390 9.30 -3.26 -0.65
CA ASP A 390 9.28 -4.31 0.38
C ASP A 390 8.92 -3.77 1.78
N GLY A 391 8.66 -4.64 2.76
CA GLY A 391 8.31 -4.24 4.14
C GLY A 391 9.44 -3.62 4.98
N ASN A 392 10.37 -2.87 4.38
CA ASN A 392 11.51 -2.27 5.07
C ASN A 392 11.22 -0.83 5.55
N ALA A 393 12.07 -0.24 6.40
CA ALA A 393 11.82 1.09 6.98
C ALA A 393 11.83 2.23 5.95
N ASN A 394 12.55 2.08 4.83
CA ASN A 394 12.48 3.07 3.74
C ASN A 394 11.09 3.07 3.08
N CYS A 395 10.41 1.92 3.09
CA CYS A 395 9.02 1.74 2.68
C CYS A 395 8.01 2.01 3.81
N GLY A 396 8.45 2.42 5.00
CA GLY A 396 7.58 2.64 6.16
C GLY A 396 7.15 1.35 6.87
N GLY A 397 7.91 0.26 6.71
CA GLY A 397 7.68 -1.01 7.40
C GLY A 397 6.54 -1.86 6.82
N ILE A 398 6.00 -1.47 5.67
CA ILE A 398 4.90 -2.17 5.00
C ILE A 398 5.17 -2.25 3.49
N MET A 399 4.66 -3.32 2.89
CA MET A 399 4.74 -3.52 1.45
C MET A 399 3.71 -2.67 0.72
N TRP A 400 4.08 -2.07 -0.41
CA TRP A 400 3.12 -1.39 -1.28
C TRP A 400 3.48 -1.54 -2.76
N GLU A 401 2.49 -1.31 -3.61
CA GLU A 401 2.59 -1.31 -5.07
C GLU A 401 1.91 -0.04 -5.62
N HIS A 402 2.51 0.57 -6.64
CA HIS A 402 2.15 1.87 -7.19
C HIS A 402 2.27 1.88 -8.72
N LEU A 403 1.18 2.19 -9.43
CA LEU A 403 1.20 2.37 -10.88
C LEU A 403 1.91 3.70 -11.23
N ARG A 404 3.08 3.62 -11.85
CA ARG A 404 3.89 4.80 -12.21
C ARG A 404 3.50 5.40 -13.56
N TYR A 405 3.16 4.53 -14.51
CA TYR A 405 2.84 4.93 -15.87
C TYR A 405 1.84 3.96 -16.46
N HIS A 406 0.90 4.51 -17.21
CA HIS A 406 -0.06 3.76 -18.01
C HIS A 406 -0.24 4.46 -19.35
N ALA A 407 -0.16 3.69 -20.42
CA ALA A 407 -0.49 4.11 -21.77
C ALA A 407 -1.40 3.08 -22.39
N GLU A 408 -2.36 3.55 -23.19
CA GLU A 408 -3.28 2.68 -23.90
C GLU A 408 -3.63 3.23 -25.27
N ARG A 409 -4.01 2.32 -26.17
CA ARG A 409 -4.45 2.67 -27.51
C ARG A 409 -5.52 1.70 -27.98
N LEU A 410 -6.63 2.24 -28.47
CA LEU A 410 -7.65 1.48 -29.20
C LEU A 410 -7.05 0.96 -30.51
N ILE A 411 -7.26 -0.31 -30.81
CA ILE A 411 -6.82 -0.94 -32.05
C ILE A 411 -7.99 -1.65 -32.74
N ASN A 412 -7.89 -1.79 -34.07
CA ASN A 412 -8.94 -2.38 -34.89
C ASN A 412 -8.36 -3.54 -35.73
N PRO A 413 -8.05 -4.69 -35.10
CA PRO A 413 -7.70 -5.89 -35.83
C PRO A 413 -8.87 -6.33 -36.74
N ALA A 414 -8.56 -6.99 -37.86
CA ALA A 414 -9.57 -7.41 -38.84
C ALA A 414 -10.63 -8.34 -38.23
N ASN A 415 -10.22 -9.26 -37.34
CA ASN A 415 -11.10 -10.17 -36.58
C ASN A 415 -10.54 -10.40 -35.17
N ILE A 416 -11.34 -10.95 -34.26
CA ILE A 416 -10.95 -11.25 -32.86
C ILE A 416 -9.70 -12.16 -32.79
N SER A 417 -9.57 -13.09 -33.74
CA SER A 417 -8.45 -14.03 -33.80
C SER A 417 -7.20 -13.48 -34.49
N THR A 418 -7.22 -12.25 -35.01
CA THR A 418 -6.03 -11.64 -35.62
C THR A 418 -4.93 -11.49 -34.57
N PRO A 419 -3.72 -12.04 -34.79
CA PRO A 419 -2.62 -11.87 -33.85
C PRO A 419 -2.20 -10.40 -33.71
N VAL A 420 -2.09 -9.95 -32.45
CA VAL A 420 -1.53 -8.67 -32.06
C VAL A 420 -0.21 -8.93 -31.35
N TYR A 421 0.89 -8.42 -31.92
CA TYR A 421 2.22 -8.52 -31.34
C TYR A 421 2.50 -7.29 -30.48
N LEU A 422 3.03 -7.53 -29.29
CA LEU A 422 3.42 -6.55 -28.30
C LEU A 422 4.94 -6.61 -28.09
N ARG A 423 5.57 -5.46 -27.90
CA ARG A 423 7.01 -5.37 -27.63
C ARG A 423 7.29 -4.31 -26.58
N MET A 424 8.15 -4.65 -25.63
CA MET A 424 8.75 -3.70 -24.69
C MET A 424 10.25 -3.66 -24.92
N MET A 425 10.84 -2.47 -24.96
CA MET A 425 12.28 -2.31 -25.10
C MET A 425 12.81 -1.08 -24.40
N TRP A 426 14.02 -1.22 -23.86
CA TRP A 426 14.83 -0.09 -23.43
C TRP A 426 15.48 0.59 -24.62
N ARG A 427 15.36 1.90 -24.70
CA ARG A 427 16.07 2.77 -25.65
C ARG A 427 16.83 3.85 -24.93
N TYR A 428 17.98 4.21 -25.50
CA TYR A 428 18.75 5.35 -25.04
C TYR A 428 18.50 6.52 -25.99
N ASP A 429 17.88 7.59 -25.47
CA ASP A 429 17.70 8.85 -26.17
C ASP A 429 18.34 9.96 -25.33
N LYS A 430 19.52 10.44 -25.75
CA LYS A 430 20.42 11.24 -24.90
C LYS A 430 19.67 12.44 -24.28
N PRO A 431 19.75 12.65 -22.95
CA PRO A 431 20.64 11.97 -21.99
C PRO A 431 20.03 10.78 -21.23
N ASN A 432 18.80 10.36 -21.54
CA ASN A 432 18.02 9.46 -20.69
C ASN A 432 17.76 8.08 -21.33
N PHE A 433 17.47 7.10 -20.48
CA PHE A 433 16.91 5.83 -20.92
C PHE A 433 15.39 5.86 -20.83
N HIS A 434 14.76 5.24 -21.81
CA HIS A 434 13.32 5.15 -21.96
C HIS A 434 12.91 3.69 -22.07
N ALA A 435 11.85 3.32 -21.36
CA ALA A 435 11.13 2.09 -21.61
C ALA A 435 9.98 2.39 -22.57
N ASP A 436 9.98 1.74 -23.73
CA ASP A 436 9.01 1.98 -24.78
C ASP A 436 8.12 0.77 -25.03
N TRP A 437 6.85 1.04 -25.35
CA TRP A 437 5.86 0.04 -25.71
C TRP A 437 5.44 0.17 -27.16
N TYR A 438 5.42 -0.96 -27.87
CA TYR A 438 5.02 -1.05 -29.27
C TYR A 438 3.99 -2.14 -29.49
N TYR A 439 3.17 -1.95 -30.52
CA TYR A 439 2.27 -2.97 -31.04
C TYR A 439 2.38 -3.14 -32.56
N ASN A 440 1.98 -4.30 -33.05
CA ASN A 440 1.91 -4.65 -34.48
C ASN A 440 0.79 -5.67 -34.71
N TYR A 441 0.10 -5.58 -35.85
CA TYR A 441 -0.81 -6.63 -36.34
C TYR A 441 -0.90 -6.55 -37.86
N THR A 442 -1.59 -7.48 -38.51
CA THR A 442 -1.73 -7.51 -39.98
C THR A 442 -2.22 -6.17 -40.52
N GLY A 443 -1.45 -5.54 -41.41
CA GLY A 443 -1.76 -4.22 -41.98
C GLY A 443 -1.29 -3.02 -41.14
N GLN A 444 -0.72 -3.24 -39.95
CA GLN A 444 -0.19 -2.21 -39.06
C GLN A 444 1.31 -2.44 -38.83
N PRO A 445 2.21 -1.51 -39.18
CA PRO A 445 3.64 -1.62 -38.84
C PRO A 445 3.85 -1.50 -37.34
N TRP A 446 5.04 -1.87 -36.85
CA TRP A 446 5.42 -1.63 -35.46
C TRP A 446 5.22 -0.15 -35.10
N THR A 447 4.29 0.10 -34.19
CA THR A 447 3.85 1.45 -33.81
C THR A 447 4.06 1.63 -32.33
N GLN A 448 4.76 2.69 -31.93
CA GLN A 448 4.93 3.05 -30.53
C GLN A 448 3.63 3.64 -29.99
N PHE A 449 3.24 3.24 -28.78
CA PHE A 449 2.05 3.79 -28.11
C PHE A 449 2.31 4.26 -26.68
N GLY A 450 3.47 3.93 -26.11
CA GLY A 450 3.90 4.41 -24.80
C GLY A 450 5.41 4.63 -24.75
N SER A 451 5.83 5.56 -23.90
CA SER A 451 7.24 5.84 -23.57
C SER A 451 7.32 6.39 -22.16
N PHE A 452 8.18 5.80 -21.33
CA PHE A 452 8.40 6.22 -19.96
C PHE A 452 9.88 6.48 -19.73
N VAL A 453 10.21 7.67 -19.22
CA VAL A 453 11.56 8.03 -18.80
C VAL A 453 11.80 7.39 -17.44
N SER A 454 12.68 6.41 -17.37
CA SER A 454 12.99 5.75 -16.11
C SER A 454 13.91 6.60 -15.24
N ASP A 455 13.82 6.42 -13.92
CA ASP A 455 14.84 6.94 -13.02
C ASP A 455 16.19 6.27 -13.32
N PHE A 456 17.29 7.01 -13.19
CA PHE A 456 18.64 6.48 -13.42
C PHE A 456 18.96 5.26 -12.53
N ARG A 457 18.26 5.14 -11.39
CA ARG A 457 18.36 4.03 -10.46
C ARG A 457 17.81 2.71 -11.02
N GLU A 458 16.91 2.70 -12.00
CA GLU A 458 16.21 1.46 -12.39
C GLU A 458 17.08 0.47 -13.18
N GLY A 459 18.09 1.00 -13.87
CA GLY A 459 18.90 0.25 -14.82
C GLY A 459 18.11 -0.09 -16.10
N PRO A 460 18.64 0.16 -17.31
CA PRO A 460 17.89 0.05 -18.56
C PRO A 460 17.84 -1.40 -19.09
N TYR A 461 17.39 -2.33 -18.25
CA TYR A 461 17.26 -3.74 -18.58
C TYR A 461 16.02 -4.34 -17.93
N PHE A 462 15.59 -5.47 -18.47
CA PHE A 462 14.64 -6.37 -17.84
C PHE A 462 15.38 -7.62 -17.36
N ASP A 463 14.93 -8.19 -16.25
CA ASP A 463 15.27 -9.53 -15.84
C ASP A 463 14.26 -10.51 -16.40
N ILE A 464 14.76 -11.68 -16.79
CA ILE A 464 13.95 -12.82 -17.22
C ILE A 464 14.48 -14.08 -16.53
N GLY A 465 13.68 -15.15 -16.55
CA GLY A 465 13.99 -16.40 -15.86
C GLY A 465 13.40 -16.42 -14.45
N LEU A 466 14.01 -17.18 -13.54
CA LEU A 466 13.54 -17.31 -12.16
C LEU A 466 14.69 -17.39 -11.15
N VAL A 467 14.42 -16.92 -9.93
CA VAL A 467 15.27 -17.09 -8.74
C VAL A 467 14.40 -17.50 -7.56
N GLY A 468 14.90 -18.41 -6.73
CA GLY A 468 14.24 -18.80 -5.49
C GLY A 468 15.04 -19.82 -4.71
N VAL A 469 14.89 -19.79 -3.39
CA VAL A 469 15.47 -20.77 -2.47
C VAL A 469 14.37 -21.24 -1.53
N GLY A 470 13.99 -22.51 -1.60
CA GLY A 470 12.97 -23.11 -0.72
C GLY A 470 11.82 -23.77 -1.47
N ASN A 471 10.63 -23.75 -0.88
CA ASN A 471 9.45 -24.45 -1.39
C ASN A 471 8.89 -23.75 -2.63
N TYR A 472 9.08 -24.39 -3.78
CA TYR A 472 8.40 -24.02 -5.01
C TYR A 472 6.88 -24.27 -4.92
N PRO A 473 6.02 -23.43 -5.52
CA PRO A 473 6.33 -22.17 -6.22
C PRO A 473 6.42 -20.95 -5.30
N SER A 474 6.03 -21.09 -4.03
CA SER A 474 5.88 -19.98 -3.08
C SER A 474 7.14 -19.18 -2.75
N ALA A 475 8.32 -19.76 -2.92
CA ALA A 475 9.62 -19.13 -2.60
C ALA A 475 10.39 -18.66 -3.85
N TYR A 476 9.72 -18.56 -5.00
CA TYR A 476 10.34 -18.22 -6.29
C TYR A 476 9.77 -16.92 -6.86
N ALA A 477 10.65 -16.10 -7.44
CA ALA A 477 10.32 -15.00 -8.33
C ALA A 477 10.39 -15.48 -9.78
N PHE A 478 9.39 -15.13 -10.58
CA PHE A 478 9.26 -15.46 -12.00
C PHE A 478 9.30 -14.16 -12.81
N PHE A 479 10.50 -13.81 -13.28
CA PHE A 479 10.79 -12.49 -13.83
C PHE A 479 10.24 -12.24 -15.23
N TYR A 480 9.90 -13.29 -15.99
CA TYR A 480 9.18 -13.15 -17.26
C TYR A 480 7.99 -14.10 -17.28
N GLN A 481 6.79 -13.52 -17.24
CA GLN A 481 5.52 -14.23 -17.34
C GLN A 481 4.71 -13.75 -18.54
N PHE A 482 3.88 -14.63 -19.09
CA PHE A 482 2.97 -14.33 -20.18
C PHE A 482 1.70 -15.13 -20.03
N GLY A 483 0.55 -14.47 -19.99
CA GLY A 483 -0.66 -15.10 -19.48
C GLY A 483 -1.94 -14.37 -19.80
N VAL A 484 -3.01 -14.90 -19.24
CA VAL A 484 -4.39 -14.44 -19.39
C VAL A 484 -4.94 -14.07 -18.02
N ALA A 485 -5.67 -12.96 -17.96
CA ALA A 485 -6.38 -12.52 -16.77
C ALA A 485 -7.74 -11.93 -17.12
N SER A 486 -8.58 -11.77 -16.11
CA SER A 486 -9.84 -11.04 -16.19
C SER A 486 -10.20 -10.54 -14.80
N LYS A 487 -10.99 -9.46 -14.69
CA LYS A 487 -11.38 -8.92 -13.37
C LYS A 487 -12.08 -9.97 -12.50
N THR A 488 -12.99 -10.73 -13.11
CA THR A 488 -13.62 -11.91 -12.51
C THR A 488 -13.59 -13.07 -13.50
N PRO A 489 -13.69 -14.34 -13.08
CA PRO A 489 -13.62 -15.48 -14.00
C PRO A 489 -14.67 -15.38 -15.11
N VAL A 490 -14.24 -15.53 -16.37
CA VAL A 490 -15.11 -15.47 -17.55
C VAL A 490 -15.14 -16.85 -18.21
N PRO A 491 -16.31 -17.41 -18.55
CA PRO A 491 -16.38 -18.63 -19.33
C PRO A 491 -16.23 -18.38 -20.83
N GLY A 492 -15.99 -19.44 -21.60
CA GLY A 492 -16.22 -19.42 -23.05
C GLY A 492 -15.13 -18.76 -23.91
N TRP A 493 -13.91 -18.57 -23.39
CA TRP A 493 -12.78 -17.98 -24.14
C TRP A 493 -11.68 -18.99 -24.46
N SER A 494 -10.88 -18.66 -25.47
CA SER A 494 -9.64 -19.33 -25.86
C SER A 494 -8.65 -18.30 -26.40
N VAL A 495 -7.44 -18.28 -25.85
CA VAL A 495 -6.37 -17.34 -26.19
C VAL A 495 -5.10 -18.11 -26.55
N GLN A 496 -4.41 -17.66 -27.60
CA GLN A 496 -3.08 -18.11 -27.96
C GLN A 496 -2.04 -17.03 -27.64
N LEU A 497 -0.99 -17.46 -26.97
CA LEU A 497 0.22 -16.70 -26.70
C LEU A 497 1.30 -17.24 -27.63
N LEU A 498 1.76 -16.40 -28.54
CA LEU A 498 2.54 -16.75 -29.72
C LEU A 498 3.96 -16.21 -29.58
N TYR A 499 4.93 -17.10 -29.71
CA TYR A 499 6.35 -16.81 -29.84
C TYR A 499 6.89 -15.82 -28.79
N PRO A 500 6.73 -16.09 -27.47
CA PRO A 500 7.36 -15.27 -26.44
C PRO A 500 8.87 -15.28 -26.65
N SER A 501 9.46 -14.09 -26.78
CA SER A 501 10.84 -13.91 -27.27
C SER A 501 11.52 -12.73 -26.58
N PHE A 502 12.85 -12.76 -26.58
CA PHE A 502 13.69 -11.74 -25.99
C PHE A 502 14.94 -11.50 -26.86
N VAL A 503 15.60 -10.37 -26.65
CA VAL A 503 16.90 -10.09 -27.26
C VAL A 503 18.00 -10.63 -26.36
N ASP A 504 18.80 -11.54 -26.90
CA ASP A 504 19.98 -12.12 -26.27
C ASP A 504 21.09 -11.05 -26.12
N PRO A 505 22.05 -11.15 -25.17
CA PRO A 505 23.10 -10.14 -25.01
C PRO A 505 23.97 -9.91 -26.27
N ASN A 506 23.95 -10.83 -27.23
CA ASN A 506 24.60 -10.67 -28.54
C ASN A 506 23.80 -9.81 -29.54
N GLY A 507 22.61 -9.31 -29.16
CA GLY A 507 21.76 -8.45 -29.98
C GLY A 507 20.75 -9.18 -30.88
N SER A 508 20.71 -10.51 -30.88
CA SER A 508 19.77 -11.29 -31.69
C SER A 508 18.47 -11.59 -30.96
N TRP A 509 17.34 -11.58 -31.70
CA TRP A 509 16.06 -12.06 -31.17
C TRP A 509 16.05 -13.57 -31.08
N ARG A 510 15.64 -14.08 -29.91
CA ARG A 510 15.56 -15.51 -29.62
C ARG A 510 14.19 -15.86 -29.06
N LEU A 511 13.64 -16.97 -29.55
CA LEU A 511 12.43 -17.57 -29.00
C LEU A 511 12.74 -18.22 -27.65
N MET A 512 11.83 -18.06 -26.69
CA MET A 512 11.91 -18.70 -25.39
C MET A 512 11.96 -20.23 -25.52
N GLU A 513 13.07 -20.83 -25.07
CA GLU A 513 13.35 -22.26 -25.25
C GLU A 513 12.61 -23.18 -24.27
N ARG A 514 12.20 -22.67 -23.11
CA ARG A 514 11.63 -23.49 -22.02
C ARG A 514 10.57 -22.71 -21.29
N ALA A 515 9.38 -23.28 -21.14
CA ALA A 515 8.32 -22.63 -20.38
C ALA A 515 7.48 -23.60 -19.57
N ASN A 516 6.97 -23.11 -18.44
CA ASN A 516 6.10 -23.86 -17.53
C ASN A 516 4.91 -22.99 -17.11
N ILE A 517 3.83 -23.62 -16.64
CA ILE A 517 2.65 -22.92 -16.11
C ILE A 517 2.85 -22.48 -14.65
N ILE A 518 2.31 -21.31 -14.34
CA ILE A 518 2.09 -20.77 -12.99
C ILE A 518 0.67 -20.19 -12.85
N GLN A 519 0.09 -20.35 -11.67
CA GLN A 519 -1.22 -19.79 -11.32
C GLN A 519 -1.13 -18.44 -10.59
N GLY A 520 -2.21 -17.65 -10.58
CA GLY A 520 -2.25 -16.29 -10.01
C GLY A 520 -1.74 -16.18 -8.58
N TRP A 521 -2.25 -16.99 -7.66
CA TRP A 521 -1.78 -17.09 -6.26
C TRP A 521 -0.28 -17.42 -6.08
N HIS A 522 0.39 -17.84 -7.16
CA HIS A 522 1.82 -18.14 -7.21
C HIS A 522 2.57 -17.36 -8.31
N SER A 523 1.92 -16.39 -8.95
CA SER A 523 2.44 -15.61 -10.09
C SER A 523 3.40 -14.50 -9.69
N TYR A 524 4.31 -14.81 -8.78
CA TYR A 524 5.27 -13.89 -8.23
C TYR A 524 6.17 -13.33 -9.32
N TRP A 525 6.13 -12.03 -9.58
CA TRP A 525 7.15 -11.39 -10.41
C TRP A 525 8.38 -11.02 -9.58
N LYS A 526 8.19 -10.78 -8.28
CA LYS A 526 9.20 -10.84 -7.21
C LYS A 526 8.67 -11.73 -6.08
N ALA A 527 9.55 -12.24 -5.21
CA ALA A 527 9.19 -13.07 -4.04
C ALA A 527 7.95 -12.61 -3.24
N ASN A 528 7.66 -11.31 -3.27
CA ASN A 528 6.52 -10.69 -2.60
C ASN A 528 5.40 -10.22 -3.57
N TYR A 529 5.68 -9.77 -4.79
CA TYR A 529 4.68 -9.14 -5.65
C TYR A 529 4.20 -10.09 -6.74
N ARG A 530 2.91 -10.07 -7.04
CA ARG A 530 2.28 -11.00 -7.99
C ARG A 530 1.65 -10.25 -9.14
N TRP A 531 1.62 -10.89 -10.31
CA TRP A 531 0.85 -10.37 -11.44
C TRP A 531 -0.63 -10.69 -11.32
N GLY A 532 -1.03 -11.68 -10.53
CA GLY A 532 -2.43 -11.96 -10.21
C GLY A 532 -2.61 -12.45 -8.78
N GLY A 533 -3.85 -12.57 -8.34
CA GLY A 533 -4.18 -12.89 -6.95
C GLY A 533 -4.70 -14.30 -6.76
N GLU A 534 -5.43 -14.79 -7.74
CA GLU A 534 -6.18 -16.03 -7.65
C GLU A 534 -5.88 -16.95 -8.84
N PRO A 535 -5.92 -18.29 -8.65
CA PRO A 535 -5.85 -19.21 -9.77
C PRO A 535 -7.01 -18.98 -10.74
N TYR A 536 -6.73 -19.03 -12.04
CA TYR A 536 -7.78 -19.01 -13.05
C TYR A 536 -8.39 -20.42 -13.16
N ASN A 537 -9.36 -20.71 -12.30
CA ASN A 537 -10.01 -22.02 -12.25
C ASN A 537 -10.77 -22.34 -13.54
N GLY A 538 -10.72 -23.60 -13.95
CA GLY A 538 -11.37 -24.11 -15.16
C GLY A 538 -10.63 -23.77 -16.45
N VAL A 539 -9.31 -23.52 -16.40
CA VAL A 539 -8.49 -23.30 -17.59
C VAL A 539 -7.69 -24.55 -17.92
N SER A 540 -7.58 -24.85 -19.22
CA SER A 540 -6.72 -25.88 -19.78
C SER A 540 -5.61 -25.25 -20.63
N ALA A 541 -4.46 -25.91 -20.69
CA ALA A 541 -3.30 -25.47 -21.46
C ALA A 541 -2.91 -26.52 -22.50
N ARG A 542 -2.72 -26.09 -23.75
CA ARG A 542 -2.16 -26.89 -24.85
C ARG A 542 -0.89 -26.24 -25.36
N ALA A 543 0.17 -27.04 -25.47
CA ALA A 543 1.49 -26.65 -25.96
C ALA A 543 2.28 -27.89 -26.44
N ASN A 544 3.41 -27.70 -27.11
CA ASN A 544 4.16 -28.77 -27.79
C ASN A 544 4.57 -29.96 -26.90
N ALA A 545 4.79 -29.73 -25.60
CA ALA A 545 5.14 -30.81 -24.67
C ALA A 545 4.04 -31.88 -24.57
N LYS A 546 2.76 -31.50 -24.64
CA LYS A 546 1.61 -32.42 -24.56
C LYS A 546 0.88 -32.62 -25.89
N ASP A 547 1.04 -31.71 -26.84
CA ASP A 547 0.37 -31.74 -28.12
C ASP A 547 1.34 -31.41 -29.26
N LYS A 548 1.82 -32.43 -29.95
CA LYS A 548 2.81 -32.31 -31.04
C LYS A 548 2.26 -31.61 -32.29
N THR A 549 0.96 -31.35 -32.36
CA THR A 549 0.36 -30.57 -33.46
C THR A 549 0.62 -29.07 -33.33
N LEU A 550 0.96 -28.59 -32.12
CA LEU A 550 1.33 -27.20 -31.87
C LEU A 550 2.86 -27.01 -31.99
N PRO A 551 3.35 -26.02 -32.76
CA PRO A 551 4.76 -25.64 -32.74
C PRO A 551 5.25 -25.22 -31.36
N ALA A 552 6.56 -25.38 -31.12
CA ALA A 552 7.21 -24.80 -29.94
C ALA A 552 7.04 -23.27 -29.92
N GLY A 553 6.88 -22.70 -28.73
CA GLY A 553 6.61 -21.27 -28.57
C GLY A 553 5.15 -20.86 -28.77
N ILE A 554 4.20 -21.80 -28.91
CA ILE A 554 2.77 -21.50 -28.89
C ILE A 554 2.13 -22.13 -27.65
N LEU A 555 1.52 -21.28 -26.81
CA LEU A 555 0.68 -21.68 -25.69
C LEU A 555 -0.77 -21.32 -26.00
N GLN A 556 -1.65 -22.30 -26.03
CA GLN A 556 -3.09 -22.07 -26.05
C GLN A 556 -3.69 -22.29 -24.67
N LEU A 557 -4.31 -21.26 -24.12
CA LEU A 557 -5.10 -21.31 -22.89
C LEU A 557 -6.58 -21.25 -23.25
N THR A 558 -7.37 -22.14 -22.69
CA THR A 558 -8.81 -22.24 -22.98
C THR A 558 -9.59 -22.50 -21.71
N TYR A 559 -10.67 -21.74 -21.51
CA TYR A 559 -11.62 -22.03 -20.45
C TYR A 559 -12.40 -23.31 -20.77
N SER A 560 -12.15 -24.36 -19.99
CA SER A 560 -12.82 -25.66 -20.05
C SER A 560 -13.84 -25.88 -18.93
N GLY A 561 -13.82 -25.04 -17.88
CA GLY A 561 -14.73 -25.14 -16.72
C GLY A 561 -14.39 -26.25 -15.72
N ILE A 562 -13.27 -26.96 -15.88
CA ILE A 562 -12.90 -28.11 -15.03
C ILE A 562 -11.49 -27.98 -14.47
N GLY A 563 -11.37 -28.03 -13.14
CA GLY A 563 -10.11 -28.15 -12.40
C GLY A 563 -9.22 -26.92 -12.46
N THR A 564 -8.11 -26.96 -11.74
CA THR A 564 -7.05 -25.94 -11.77
C THR A 564 -5.82 -26.55 -12.43
N LEU A 565 -5.23 -25.83 -13.39
CA LEU A 565 -4.00 -26.27 -14.06
C LEU A 565 -2.86 -26.42 -13.03
N PRO A 566 -2.22 -27.59 -12.93
CA PRO A 566 -1.11 -27.77 -12.00
C PRO A 566 0.05 -26.84 -12.34
N ASP A 567 0.64 -26.22 -11.31
CA ASP A 567 1.90 -25.50 -11.46
C ASP A 567 3.01 -26.43 -11.99
N LYS A 568 4.03 -25.85 -12.62
CA LYS A 568 5.13 -26.57 -13.30
C LYS A 568 4.70 -27.39 -14.51
N THR A 569 3.44 -27.34 -14.95
CA THR A 569 3.06 -28.02 -16.20
C THR A 569 3.97 -27.52 -17.33
N VAL A 570 4.81 -28.42 -17.85
CA VAL A 570 5.77 -28.10 -18.91
C VAL A 570 5.01 -27.79 -20.19
N LEU A 571 5.41 -26.70 -20.85
CA LEU A 571 4.82 -26.23 -22.10
C LEU A 571 5.66 -26.66 -23.31
N TRP A 572 6.98 -26.45 -23.24
CA TRP A 572 7.99 -26.91 -24.19
C TRP A 572 9.37 -26.93 -23.54
#